data_AF-A0A7C3Y6F4-F1
#
_entry.id   AF-A0A7C3Y6F4-F1
#
_cell.length_a   1.000
_cell.length_b   1.000
_cell.length_c   1.000
_cell.angle_alpha   90.00
_cell.angle_beta   90.00
_cell.angle_gamma   90.00
#
_symmetry.space_group_name_H-M   'P 1'
#
loop_
_entity.id
_entity.type
_entity.pdbx_description
1 polymer ?
#
loop_
_entity_poly.entity_id
_entity_poly.type
_entity_poly.pdbx_seq_one_letter_code
_entity_poly.pdbx_strand_id
1 'polypeptide(L)'
;MLIQRSSLASASINSMVTAKWTSRSRLCFWIILTAWCQTASVKVNSQPIVGVQRGTYLVLSREWKPRDTVQLRMEMQPRFVEAHHRLRENTSSYALMRGPLVYCLEGVDNPHVSRMDVRLNAAEVGAGGALQARKASDLLGGVVALHVPGFTPDADTQAPLYQTARPRQPLLEHEVDLVFIPYYTRANRAPTWMKVWVPFK
;
A
#
# COMPACT_ATOMS: atom_id res chain seq x y z
N MET A 1 15.12 -27.01 14.13
CA MET A 1 14.73 -25.59 14.28
C MET A 1 14.47 -24.95 12.91
N LEU A 2 13.49 -24.04 12.81
CA LEU A 2 13.15 -23.29 11.59
C LEU A 2 13.61 -21.84 11.73
N ILE A 3 14.26 -21.29 10.71
CA ILE A 3 14.66 -19.87 10.68
C ILE A 3 13.89 -19.17 9.55
N GLN A 4 13.17 -18.11 9.88
CA GLN A 4 12.51 -17.23 8.92
C GLN A 4 13.30 -15.93 8.74
N ARG A 5 13.52 -15.53 7.48
CA ARG A 5 14.05 -14.21 7.11
C ARG A 5 13.10 -13.57 6.11
N SER A 6 12.86 -12.27 6.22
CA SER A 6 11.97 -11.55 5.30
C SER A 6 12.49 -10.17 4.93
N SER A 7 12.11 -9.70 3.73
CA SER A 7 12.38 -8.35 3.24
C SER A 7 11.13 -7.47 3.16
N LEU A 8 10.07 -7.80 3.92
CA LEU A 8 8.74 -7.17 3.84
C LEU A 8 8.78 -5.64 4.08
N ALA A 9 9.73 -5.16 4.88
CA ALA A 9 9.92 -3.74 5.16
C ALA A 9 10.70 -2.97 4.07
N SER A 10 11.17 -3.66 3.02
CA SER A 10 11.84 -3.01 1.89
C SER A 10 10.86 -2.19 1.04
N ALA A 11 11.36 -1.19 0.32
CA ALA A 11 10.61 -0.48 -0.72
C ALA A 11 10.43 -1.30 -2.01
N SER A 12 11.13 -2.44 -2.14
CA SER A 12 11.02 -3.29 -3.32
C SER A 12 9.59 -3.80 -3.56
N ILE A 13 9.19 -3.82 -4.82
CA ILE A 13 7.95 -4.45 -5.29
C ILE A 13 7.93 -5.95 -4.97
N ASN A 14 9.08 -6.62 -4.93
CA ASN A 14 9.13 -8.04 -4.62
C ASN A 14 9.68 -8.25 -3.21
N SER A 15 8.84 -8.77 -2.33
CA SER A 15 9.28 -9.23 -1.02
C SER A 15 9.50 -10.72 -1.01
N MET A 16 10.56 -11.14 -0.32
CA MET A 16 10.91 -12.54 -0.17
C MET A 16 10.86 -12.93 1.30
N VAL A 17 10.22 -14.06 1.58
CA VAL A 17 10.29 -14.75 2.86
C VAL A 17 11.00 -16.08 2.62
N THR A 18 12.05 -16.35 3.38
CA THR A 18 12.79 -17.62 3.30
C THR A 18 12.69 -18.32 4.64
N ALA A 19 12.19 -19.55 4.62
CA ALA A 19 12.19 -20.46 5.75
C ALA A 19 13.25 -21.54 5.51
N LYS A 20 14.16 -21.77 6.47
CA LYS A 20 15.24 -22.76 6.38
C LYS A 20 15.19 -23.74 7.55
N TRP A 21 15.29 -25.04 7.23
CA TRP A 21 15.37 -26.10 8.24
C TRP A 21 16.81 -26.35 8.67
N THR A 22 16.99 -26.61 9.96
CA THR A 22 18.31 -26.90 10.58
C THR A 22 18.41 -28.32 11.12
N SER A 23 17.30 -29.04 11.22
CA SER A 23 17.21 -30.42 11.72
C SER A 23 16.22 -31.22 10.87
N ARG A 24 16.32 -32.55 10.90
CA ARG A 24 15.28 -33.40 10.29
C ARG A 24 13.97 -33.29 11.06
N SER A 25 12.86 -33.32 10.34
CA SER A 25 11.52 -33.34 10.93
C SER A 25 10.47 -33.76 9.90
N ARG A 26 9.47 -34.56 10.30
CA ARG A 26 8.27 -34.82 9.49
C ARG A 26 7.15 -33.90 9.96
N LEU A 27 6.93 -32.82 9.24
CA LEU A 27 5.99 -31.77 9.63
C LEU A 27 5.26 -31.23 8.42
N CYS A 28 4.05 -30.74 8.68
CA CYS A 28 3.26 -29.99 7.73
C CYS A 28 3.51 -28.48 7.93
N PHE A 29 3.94 -27.78 6.88
CA PHE A 29 4.19 -26.35 6.92
C PHE A 29 3.12 -25.60 6.14
N TRP A 30 2.39 -24.71 6.83
CA TRP A 30 1.26 -23.98 6.28
C TRP A 30 1.66 -22.54 6.02
N ILE A 31 1.46 -22.09 4.79
CA ILE A 31 1.84 -20.73 4.35
C ILE A 31 0.57 -20.03 3.92
N ILE A 32 0.26 -18.89 4.53
CA ILE A 32 -0.85 -18.04 4.08
C ILE A 32 -0.42 -17.26 2.83
N LEU A 33 -1.18 -17.42 1.75
CA LEU A 33 -1.06 -16.60 0.56
C LEU A 33 -2.09 -15.50 0.71
N THR A 34 -1.64 -14.32 1.14
CA THR A 34 -2.55 -13.25 1.55
C THR A 34 -3.42 -12.75 0.39
N ALA A 35 -4.70 -12.52 0.64
CA ALA A 35 -5.67 -12.12 -0.39
C ALA A 35 -5.31 -10.79 -1.10
N TRP A 36 -4.60 -9.89 -0.43
CA TRP A 36 -4.15 -8.62 -1.01
C TRP A 36 -3.00 -8.78 -2.02
N CYS A 37 -2.30 -9.92 -2.03
CA CYS A 37 -1.18 -10.17 -2.92
C CYS A 37 -1.71 -10.66 -4.26
N GLN A 38 -1.52 -9.86 -5.33
CA GLN A 38 -1.99 -10.24 -6.66
C GLN A 38 -1.16 -11.39 -7.22
N THR A 39 0.17 -11.27 -7.14
CA THR A 39 1.11 -12.28 -7.63
C THR A 39 1.96 -12.83 -6.50
N ALA A 40 1.93 -14.14 -6.29
CA ALA A 40 2.81 -14.83 -5.36
C ALA A 40 3.38 -16.09 -6.00
N SER A 41 4.62 -16.44 -5.65
CA SER A 41 5.23 -17.71 -6.06
C SER A 41 5.91 -18.36 -4.87
N VAL A 42 5.83 -19.69 -4.82
CA VAL A 42 6.50 -20.48 -3.78
C VAL A 42 7.48 -21.43 -4.45
N LYS A 43 8.68 -21.53 -3.89
CA LYS A 43 9.67 -22.52 -4.27
C LYS A 43 10.09 -23.34 -3.05
N VAL A 44 10.29 -24.63 -3.25
CA VAL A 44 10.93 -25.51 -2.26
C VAL A 44 12.22 -26.03 -2.86
N ASN A 45 13.37 -25.75 -2.23
CA ASN A 45 14.69 -26.09 -2.77
C ASN A 45 14.88 -25.64 -4.23
N SER A 46 14.52 -24.38 -4.51
CA SER A 46 14.53 -23.75 -5.84
C SER A 46 13.54 -24.31 -6.87
N GLN A 47 12.79 -25.37 -6.54
CA GLN A 47 11.75 -25.94 -7.42
C GLN A 47 10.41 -25.24 -7.19
N PRO A 48 9.72 -24.77 -8.25
CA PRO A 48 8.44 -24.08 -8.11
C PRO A 48 7.34 -25.02 -7.64
N ILE A 49 6.46 -24.51 -6.78
CA ILE A 49 5.21 -25.17 -6.39
C ILE A 49 4.08 -24.63 -7.25
N VAL A 50 3.30 -25.54 -7.84
CA VAL A 50 2.09 -25.24 -8.61
C VAL A 50 0.86 -25.16 -7.69
N GLY A 51 -0.23 -24.56 -8.17
CA GLY A 51 -1.47 -24.46 -7.41
C GLY A 51 -1.44 -23.45 -6.26
N VAL A 52 -0.54 -22.45 -6.33
CA VAL A 52 -0.52 -21.34 -5.37
C VAL A 52 -1.73 -20.45 -5.61
N GLN A 53 -2.63 -20.37 -4.63
CA GLN A 53 -3.85 -19.57 -4.71
C GLN A 53 -3.84 -18.47 -3.64
N ARG A 54 -4.19 -17.24 -4.02
CA ARG A 54 -4.36 -16.13 -3.06
C ARG A 54 -5.59 -16.35 -2.17
N GLY A 55 -5.51 -15.85 -0.94
CA GLY A 55 -6.56 -15.98 0.08
C GLY A 55 -6.63 -17.35 0.76
N THR A 56 -5.68 -18.26 0.50
CA THR A 56 -5.71 -19.63 1.04
C THR A 56 -4.39 -20.01 1.68
N TYR A 57 -4.40 -21.13 2.42
CA TYR A 57 -3.17 -21.75 2.89
C TYR A 57 -2.63 -22.72 1.85
N LEU A 58 -1.35 -22.57 1.50
CA LEU A 58 -0.58 -23.62 0.85
C LEU A 58 -0.02 -24.55 1.93
N VAL A 59 -0.32 -25.83 1.79
CA VAL A 59 0.06 -26.87 2.75
C VAL A 59 1.20 -27.70 2.17
N LEU A 60 2.38 -27.64 2.81
CA LEU A 60 3.57 -28.41 2.42
C LEU A 60 3.82 -29.52 3.44
N SER A 61 3.38 -30.74 3.13
CA SER A 61 3.59 -31.92 3.97
C SER A 61 4.72 -32.78 3.43
N ARG A 62 5.85 -32.83 4.15
CA ARG A 62 7.02 -33.64 3.76
C ARG A 62 7.94 -33.96 4.93
N GLU A 63 8.89 -34.85 4.69
CA GLU A 63 10.08 -34.94 5.51
C GLU A 63 11.06 -33.83 5.11
N TRP A 64 11.39 -32.98 6.08
CA TRP A 64 12.33 -31.88 5.91
C TRP A 64 13.73 -32.31 6.33
N LYS A 65 14.73 -31.91 5.55
CA LYS A 65 16.15 -32.16 5.83
C LYS A 65 16.85 -30.85 6.23
N PRO A 66 17.95 -30.90 7.00
CA PRO A 66 18.80 -29.74 7.20
C PRO A 66 19.16 -29.10 5.87
N ARG A 67 19.07 -27.77 5.81
CA ARG A 67 19.28 -26.93 4.61
C ARG A 67 18.14 -26.94 3.58
N ASP A 68 17.04 -27.68 3.78
CA ASP A 68 15.84 -27.46 2.98
C ASP A 68 15.37 -26.01 3.15
N THR A 69 14.91 -25.42 2.04
CA THR A 69 14.44 -24.04 1.98
C THR A 69 13.08 -23.93 1.34
N VAL A 70 12.25 -23.06 1.90
CA VAL A 70 11.02 -22.59 1.29
C VAL A 70 11.16 -21.10 1.03
N GLN A 71 10.95 -20.68 -0.22
CA GLN A 71 10.99 -19.28 -0.64
C GLN A 71 9.60 -18.87 -1.10
N LEU A 72 8.99 -17.95 -0.37
CA LEU A 72 7.77 -17.26 -0.78
C LEU A 72 8.17 -15.90 -1.34
N ARG A 73 7.81 -15.63 -2.59
CA ARG A 73 7.90 -14.30 -3.20
C ARG A 73 6.50 -13.73 -3.31
N MET A 74 6.32 -12.52 -2.80
CA MET A 74 5.07 -11.78 -2.84
C MET A 74 5.28 -10.42 -3.45
N GLU A 75 4.36 -10.05 -4.32
CA GLU A 75 4.27 -8.72 -4.87
C GLU A 75 3.70 -7.73 -3.84
N MET A 76 4.42 -6.63 -3.64
CA MET A 76 4.17 -5.54 -2.70
C MET A 76 3.98 -4.23 -3.47
N GLN A 77 3.31 -4.29 -4.62
CA GLN A 77 2.91 -3.10 -5.35
C GLN A 77 1.99 -2.23 -4.48
N PRO A 78 2.24 -0.91 -4.41
CA PRO A 78 1.23 0.04 -3.98
C PRO A 78 -0.03 -0.10 -4.85
N ARG A 79 -1.20 0.09 -4.25
CA ARG A 79 -2.48 0.02 -4.95
C ARG A 79 -3.49 0.98 -4.35
N PHE A 80 -4.37 1.49 -5.19
CA PHE A 80 -5.60 2.13 -4.75
C PHE A 80 -6.61 1.08 -4.28
N VAL A 81 -7.40 1.44 -3.29
CA VAL A 81 -8.51 0.66 -2.75
C VAL A 81 -9.74 1.54 -2.73
N GLU A 82 -10.81 1.05 -3.33
CA GLU A 82 -12.12 1.70 -3.33
C GLU A 82 -13.04 1.01 -2.31
N ALA A 83 -13.91 1.80 -1.68
CA ALA A 83 -14.95 1.27 -0.82
C ALA A 83 -16.11 0.69 -1.65
N HIS A 84 -16.90 -0.19 -1.05
CA HIS A 84 -18.17 -0.58 -1.65
C HIS A 84 -19.06 0.65 -1.81
N HIS A 85 -19.74 0.79 -2.96
CA HIS A 85 -20.59 1.93 -3.33
C HIS A 85 -21.75 2.26 -2.35
N ARG A 86 -21.98 1.42 -1.34
CA ARG A 86 -22.99 1.62 -0.29
C ARG A 86 -22.45 2.40 0.90
N LEU A 87 -21.12 2.51 1.04
CA LEU A 87 -20.46 3.32 2.04
C LEU A 87 -20.35 4.76 1.52
N ARG A 88 -21.39 5.56 1.81
CA ARG A 88 -21.54 6.91 1.24
C ARG A 88 -20.42 7.86 1.65
N GLU A 89 -19.86 7.66 2.84
CA GLU A 89 -18.79 8.46 3.42
C GLU A 89 -17.49 8.40 2.62
N ASN A 90 -17.26 7.29 1.90
CA ASN A 90 -16.06 7.06 1.10
C ASN A 90 -16.35 6.99 -0.40
N THR A 91 -17.54 7.44 -0.82
CA THR A 91 -17.87 7.50 -2.24
C THR A 91 -16.92 8.48 -2.95
N SER A 92 -16.52 8.16 -4.18
CA SER A 92 -15.59 8.97 -4.98
C SER A 92 -14.26 9.24 -4.28
N SER A 93 -13.78 8.31 -3.46
CA SER A 93 -12.51 8.40 -2.75
C SER A 93 -11.73 7.10 -2.84
N TYR A 94 -10.40 7.21 -2.84
CA TYR A 94 -9.49 6.07 -2.74
C TYR A 94 -8.70 6.10 -1.44
N ALA A 95 -8.40 4.92 -0.92
CA ALA A 95 -7.35 4.70 0.05
C ALA A 95 -6.14 4.06 -0.63
N LEU A 96 -4.95 4.24 -0.07
CA LEU A 96 -3.73 3.60 -0.56
C LEU A 96 -3.29 2.48 0.35
N MET A 97 -2.87 1.38 -0.26
CA MET A 97 -2.28 0.24 0.44
C MET A 97 -1.01 -0.23 -0.24
N ARG A 98 -0.04 -0.70 0.55
CA ARG A 98 1.11 -1.45 0.07
C ARG A 98 1.30 -2.69 0.92
N GLY A 99 1.16 -3.85 0.30
CA GLY A 99 1.04 -5.11 1.03
C GLY A 99 -0.15 -5.07 2.00
N PRO A 100 0.05 -5.40 3.29
CA PRO A 100 -0.99 -5.35 4.32
C PRO A 100 -1.20 -3.95 4.91
N LEU A 101 -0.31 -2.99 4.61
CA LEU A 101 -0.30 -1.68 5.26
C LEU A 101 -1.24 -0.72 4.55
N VAL A 102 -2.12 -0.08 5.32
CA VAL A 102 -2.88 1.10 4.92
C VAL A 102 -2.01 2.34 5.09
N TYR A 103 -2.12 3.27 4.16
CA TYR A 103 -1.37 4.52 4.16
C TYR A 103 -2.28 5.72 4.42
N CYS A 104 -1.69 6.82 4.90
CA CYS A 104 -2.38 8.08 5.12
C CYS A 104 -1.52 9.27 4.70
N LEU A 105 -2.20 10.35 4.36
CA LEU A 105 -1.65 11.67 4.10
C LEU A 105 -1.64 12.47 5.41
N GLU A 106 -0.51 13.06 5.79
CA GLU A 106 -0.43 14.03 6.90
C GLU A 106 0.00 15.40 6.38
N GLY A 107 -0.60 16.47 6.89
CA GLY A 107 -0.26 17.84 6.45
C GLY A 107 1.21 18.24 6.69
N VAL A 108 1.89 17.64 7.67
CA VAL A 108 3.33 17.87 7.91
C VAL A 108 4.21 17.40 6.74
N ASP A 109 3.77 16.39 5.99
CA ASP A 109 4.45 15.93 4.78
C ASP A 109 3.96 16.65 3.51
N ASN A 110 2.82 17.34 3.62
CA ASN A 110 2.09 17.93 2.50
C ASN A 110 1.69 19.38 2.81
N PRO A 111 2.66 20.27 3.13
CA PRO A 111 2.37 21.62 3.64
C PRO A 111 1.70 22.53 2.60
N HIS A 112 1.82 22.20 1.31
CA HIS A 112 1.25 22.96 0.19
C HIS A 112 -0.18 22.53 -0.17
N VAL A 113 -0.77 21.64 0.64
CA VAL A 113 -2.02 20.97 0.33
C VAL A 113 -3.06 21.23 1.42
N SER A 114 -4.26 21.60 1.00
CA SER A 114 -5.40 21.71 1.90
C SER A 114 -6.06 20.34 2.13
N ARG A 115 -6.37 20.03 3.40
CA ARG A 115 -7.15 18.84 3.78
C ARG A 115 -8.46 18.71 2.99
N MET A 116 -9.09 19.84 2.70
CA MET A 116 -10.41 19.89 2.10
C MET A 116 -10.37 19.68 0.59
N ASP A 117 -9.26 20.10 -0.03
CA ASP A 117 -9.23 20.30 -1.49
C ASP A 117 -8.36 19.28 -2.22
N VAL A 118 -7.52 18.53 -1.49
CA VAL A 118 -6.68 17.48 -2.07
C VAL A 118 -7.49 16.42 -2.80
N ARG A 119 -7.08 16.12 -4.03
CA ARG A 119 -7.65 15.08 -4.88
C ARG A 119 -6.58 14.19 -5.49
N LEU A 120 -6.95 12.94 -5.74
CA LEU A 120 -6.18 11.98 -6.54
C LEU A 120 -6.66 11.98 -8.00
N ASN A 121 -5.83 11.46 -8.89
CA ASN A 121 -6.19 11.23 -10.29
C ASN A 121 -6.85 9.84 -10.47
N ALA A 122 -8.13 9.76 -10.86
CA ALA A 122 -8.72 8.45 -11.13
C ALA A 122 -8.12 7.78 -12.39
N ALA A 123 -7.64 8.56 -13.35
CA ALA A 123 -7.04 8.02 -14.58
C ALA A 123 -5.72 7.26 -14.32
N GLU A 124 -5.08 7.49 -13.19
CA GLU A 124 -3.85 6.80 -12.79
C GLU A 124 -4.11 5.45 -12.11
N VAL A 125 -5.37 5.12 -11.81
CA VAL A 125 -5.74 3.83 -11.25
C VAL A 125 -5.44 2.74 -12.28
N GLY A 126 -4.48 1.86 -11.96
CA GLY A 126 -4.07 0.76 -12.84
C GLY A 126 -2.94 1.12 -13.82
N ALA A 127 -2.58 2.40 -13.96
CA ALA A 127 -1.34 2.80 -14.59
C ALA A 127 -0.20 2.50 -13.61
N GLY A 128 0.40 1.31 -13.71
CA GLY A 128 1.41 0.77 -12.76
C GLY A 128 2.68 1.60 -12.53
N GLY A 129 2.75 2.85 -13.02
CA GLY A 129 3.86 3.79 -12.84
C GLY A 129 3.54 5.01 -11.96
N ALA A 130 2.28 5.29 -11.60
CA ALA A 130 1.94 6.50 -10.84
C ALA A 130 2.32 6.44 -9.35
N LEU A 131 2.39 5.23 -8.77
CA LEU A 131 2.65 5.05 -7.35
C LEU A 131 4.11 4.67 -7.10
N GLN A 132 4.89 5.57 -6.52
CA GLN A 132 6.30 5.31 -6.23
C GLN A 132 6.54 5.02 -4.75
N ALA A 133 6.96 3.79 -4.44
CA ALA A 133 7.39 3.43 -3.09
C ALA A 133 8.86 3.83 -2.88
N ARG A 134 9.12 4.70 -1.90
CA ARG A 134 10.47 5.18 -1.56
C ARG A 134 10.78 4.86 -0.11
N LYS A 135 11.97 4.31 0.15
CA LYS A 135 12.44 4.11 1.53
C LYS A 135 12.88 5.46 2.08
N ALA A 136 12.29 5.88 3.18
CA ALA A 136 12.66 7.09 3.90
C ALA A 136 13.36 6.67 5.20
N SER A 137 14.69 6.48 5.13
CA SER A 137 15.50 5.96 6.25
C SER A 137 15.40 6.81 7.52
N ASP A 138 15.33 8.12 7.35
CA ASP A 138 15.33 9.09 8.45
C ASP A 138 13.91 9.42 8.93
N LEU A 139 12.88 8.86 8.30
CA LEU A 139 11.49 9.07 8.63
C LEU A 139 10.95 7.90 9.44
N LEU A 140 10.49 8.18 10.67
CA LEU A 140 9.67 7.26 11.48
C LEU A 140 10.29 5.86 11.65
N GLY A 141 11.61 5.79 11.82
CA GLY A 141 12.35 4.54 11.98
C GLY A 141 12.62 3.78 10.68
N GLY A 142 12.57 4.45 9.53
CA GLY A 142 12.94 3.88 8.23
C GLY A 142 11.77 3.31 7.44
N VAL A 143 10.63 4.01 7.43
CA VAL A 143 9.42 3.57 6.73
C VAL A 143 9.58 3.59 5.20
N VAL A 144 8.66 2.91 4.51
CA VAL A 144 8.44 3.12 3.09
C VAL A 144 7.32 4.15 2.96
N ALA A 145 7.60 5.27 2.30
CA ALA A 145 6.61 6.27 1.93
C ALA A 145 6.13 6.02 0.48
N LEU A 146 4.91 6.44 0.17
CA LEU A 146 4.38 6.42 -1.20
C LEU A 146 4.27 7.85 -1.71
N HIS A 147 4.86 8.09 -2.88
CA HIS A 147 4.72 9.32 -3.65
C HIS A 147 3.66 9.11 -4.73
N VAL A 148 2.74 10.06 -4.84
CA VAL A 148 1.53 9.94 -5.65
C VAL A 148 1.20 11.30 -6.25
N PRO A 149 1.09 11.42 -7.58
CA PRO A 149 0.54 12.62 -8.19
C PRO A 149 -0.88 12.88 -7.68
N GLY A 150 -1.12 14.12 -7.30
CA GLY A 150 -2.41 14.60 -6.85
C GLY A 150 -2.67 16.00 -7.37
N PHE A 151 -3.82 16.55 -7.01
CA PHE A 151 -4.24 17.87 -7.44
C PHE A 151 -4.77 18.66 -6.26
N THR A 152 -4.51 19.96 -6.29
CA THR A 152 -5.18 20.94 -5.43
C THR A 152 -5.73 22.06 -6.31
N PRO A 153 -7.01 22.44 -6.17
CA PRO A 153 -7.56 23.59 -6.86
C PRO A 153 -6.95 24.90 -6.37
N ASP A 154 -6.94 25.91 -7.24
CA ASP A 154 -6.78 27.29 -6.84
C ASP A 154 -7.99 27.70 -6.00
N ALA A 155 -7.77 27.90 -4.70
CA ALA A 155 -8.84 28.27 -3.80
C ALA A 155 -9.27 29.74 -4.05
N ASP A 156 -10.48 29.93 -4.60
CA ASP A 156 -11.14 31.24 -4.53
C ASP A 156 -11.71 31.44 -3.11
N THR A 157 -10.88 32.04 -2.26
CA THR A 157 -11.23 32.33 -0.85
C THR A 157 -12.28 33.42 -0.69
N GLN A 158 -12.68 34.09 -1.76
CA GLN A 158 -13.69 35.16 -1.74
C GLN A 158 -15.08 34.67 -2.12
N ALA A 159 -15.22 33.42 -2.56
CA ALA A 159 -16.51 32.84 -2.91
C ALA A 159 -17.44 32.71 -1.68
N PRO A 160 -18.75 32.97 -1.82
CA PRO A 160 -19.69 32.79 -0.72
C PRO A 160 -19.84 31.30 -0.35
N LEU A 161 -20.09 31.02 0.93
CA LEU A 161 -20.28 29.66 1.44
C LEU A 161 -21.42 28.90 0.73
N TYR A 162 -22.47 29.63 0.32
CA TYR A 162 -23.61 29.10 -0.42
C TYR A 162 -23.92 29.98 -1.63
N GLN A 163 -24.21 29.37 -2.77
CA GLN A 163 -24.61 30.05 -4.00
C GLN A 163 -25.59 29.20 -4.81
N THR A 164 -26.42 29.85 -5.63
CA THR A 164 -27.32 29.15 -6.56
C THR A 164 -26.50 28.26 -7.51
N ALA A 165 -26.92 27.00 -7.65
CA ALA A 165 -26.22 26.03 -8.48
C ALA A 165 -26.15 26.50 -9.95
N ARG A 166 -24.97 26.38 -10.54
CA ARG A 166 -24.67 26.64 -11.95
C ARG A 166 -23.94 25.43 -12.55
N PRO A 167 -23.96 25.25 -13.88
CA PRO A 167 -23.11 24.25 -14.52
C PRO A 167 -21.67 24.39 -14.04
N ARG A 168 -21.07 23.29 -13.57
CA ARG A 168 -19.69 23.29 -13.05
C ARG A 168 -18.74 23.58 -14.19
N GLN A 169 -17.95 24.63 -14.04
CA GLN A 169 -16.73 24.82 -14.81
C GLN A 169 -15.58 24.10 -14.09
N PRO A 170 -14.63 23.50 -14.82
CA PRO A 170 -13.42 22.96 -14.21
C PRO A 170 -12.72 24.06 -13.41
N LEU A 171 -12.34 23.76 -12.17
CA LEU A 171 -11.47 24.65 -11.41
C LEU A 171 -10.07 24.59 -12.04
N LEU A 172 -9.35 25.71 -11.99
CA LEU A 172 -7.90 25.66 -12.18
C LEU A 172 -7.32 24.83 -11.05
N GLU A 173 -6.50 23.84 -11.40
CA GLU A 173 -5.88 22.90 -10.47
C GLU A 173 -4.39 22.84 -10.75
N HIS A 174 -3.59 22.72 -9.68
CA HIS A 174 -2.16 22.46 -9.77
C HIS A 174 -1.87 21.03 -9.36
N GLU A 175 -0.96 20.41 -10.11
CA GLU A 175 -0.43 19.10 -9.76
C GLU A 175 0.53 19.22 -8.56
N VAL A 176 0.43 18.26 -7.64
CA VAL A 176 1.25 18.18 -6.43
C VAL A 176 1.74 16.75 -6.23
N ASP A 177 2.98 16.56 -5.78
CA ASP A 177 3.47 15.25 -5.35
C ASP A 177 3.05 15.01 -3.90
N LEU A 178 2.09 14.10 -3.69
CA LEU A 178 1.56 13.77 -2.37
C LEU A 178 2.40 12.67 -1.72
N VAL A 179 2.75 12.89 -0.46
CA VAL A 179 3.53 11.95 0.33
C VAL A 179 2.63 11.25 1.35
N PHE A 180 2.48 9.94 1.18
CA PHE A 180 1.75 9.08 2.08
C PHE A 180 2.70 8.23 2.94
N ILE A 181 2.38 8.11 4.22
CA ILE A 181 3.09 7.27 5.18
C ILE A 181 2.20 6.13 5.71
N PRO A 182 2.76 5.04 6.26
CA PRO A 182 1.94 3.99 6.86
C PRO A 182 1.07 4.53 8.00
N TYR A 183 -0.23 4.20 7.98
CA TYR A 183 -1.21 4.76 8.92
C TYR A 183 -0.82 4.59 10.40
N TYR A 184 -0.20 3.46 10.75
CA TYR A 184 0.22 3.19 12.13
C TYR A 184 1.29 4.17 12.65
N THR A 185 1.94 4.93 11.77
CA THR A 185 3.01 5.88 12.10
C THR A 185 2.52 7.32 12.23
N ARG A 186 1.23 7.59 11.96
CA ARG A 186 0.63 8.92 12.06
C ARG A 186 0.84 9.56 13.44
N ALA A 187 0.78 10.89 13.50
CA ALA A 187 0.80 11.68 14.74
C ALA A 187 2.05 11.49 15.63
N ASN A 188 3.16 11.00 15.08
CA ASN A 188 4.45 10.85 15.80
C ASN A 188 5.43 12.01 15.57
N ARG A 189 4.99 13.12 14.96
CA ARG A 189 5.87 14.23 14.54
C ARG A 189 5.36 15.59 14.99
N ALA A 190 4.32 16.11 14.36
CA ALA A 190 3.72 17.39 14.70
C ALA A 190 2.18 17.30 14.65
N PRO A 191 1.46 18.09 15.44
CA PRO A 191 0.01 18.21 15.31
C PRO A 191 -0.37 18.71 13.91
N THR A 192 -1.12 17.90 13.17
CA THR A 192 -1.55 18.20 11.81
C THR A 192 -2.83 17.42 11.48
N TRP A 193 -3.50 17.80 10.40
CA TRP A 193 -4.57 16.99 9.84
C TRP A 193 -4.04 15.71 9.18
N MET A 194 -4.90 14.69 9.08
CA MET A 194 -4.62 13.42 8.43
C MET A 194 -5.82 12.93 7.61
N LYS A 195 -5.58 12.30 6.45
CA LYS A 195 -6.61 11.59 5.65
C LYS A 195 -6.12 10.21 5.20
N VAL A 196 -7.00 9.21 5.29
CA VAL A 196 -6.80 7.88 4.67
C VAL A 196 -7.51 7.81 3.33
N TRP A 197 -8.78 8.22 3.31
CA TRP A 197 -9.61 8.29 2.11
C TRP A 197 -9.46 9.68 1.49
N VAL A 198 -8.97 9.72 0.26
CA VAL A 198 -8.73 10.95 -0.49
C VAL A 198 -9.67 10.95 -1.70
N PRO A 199 -10.48 12.02 -1.90
CA PRO A 199 -11.34 12.14 -3.07
C PRO A 199 -10.52 12.02 -4.36
N PHE A 200 -11.11 11.46 -5.41
CA PHE A 200 -10.51 11.47 -6.74
C PHE A 200 -11.31 12.37 -7.69
N LYS A 201 -10.65 12.85 -8.74
CA LYS A 201 -11.30 13.50 -9.89
C LYS A 201 -11.43 12.53 -11.06
#